data_AF-A0A2N0QM29-F1
#
_entry.id   AF-A0A2N0QM29-F1
#
_cell.length_a   1.000
_cell.length_b   1.000
_cell.length_c   1.000
_cell.angle_alpha   90.00
_cell.angle_beta   90.00
_cell.angle_gamma   90.00
#
_symmetry.space_group_name_H-M   'P 1'
#
loop_
_entity.id
_entity.type
_entity.pdbx_description
1 polymer ?
#
loop_
_entity_poly.entity_id
_entity_poly.type
_entity_poly.pdbx_seq_one_letter_code
_entity_poly.pdbx_strand_id
1 'polypeptide(L)' 'MHGADAVSAMVVFIDGKPAKKEYRKYKLREAAAHDDYGAMQEVIRRRYTRVLKENLPLPDLIIIDGGKGQMEVARE' A
#
# COMPACT_ATOMS: atom_id res chain seq x y z
N MET A 1 11.16 13.44 20.08
CA MET A 1 11.25 11.99 19.80
C MET A 1 10.96 11.79 18.33
N HIS A 2 11.98 11.80 17.47
CA HIS A 2 11.81 11.54 16.04
C HIS A 2 12.35 10.15 15.75
N GLY A 3 11.43 9.20 15.61
CA GLY A 3 11.70 7.78 15.49
C GLY A 3 10.39 7.03 15.54
N ALA A 4 9.41 7.49 14.75
CA ALA A 4 8.17 6.75 14.57
C ALA A 4 8.38 5.88 13.33
N ASP A 5 8.52 4.57 13.52
CA ASP A 5 8.52 3.60 12.43
C ASP A 5 7.35 3.93 11.48
N ALA A 6 7.64 4.40 10.27
CA ALA A 6 6.60 4.75 9.32
C ALA A 6 5.89 3.45 8.90
N VAL A 7 4.56 3.41 9.08
CA VAL A 7 3.74 2.21 8.79
C VAL A 7 2.63 2.60 7.84
N SER A 8 2.51 1.85 6.74
CA SER A 8 1.34 1.89 5.86
C SER A 8 0.36 0.77 6.21
N ALA A 9 -0.92 1.11 6.33
CA ALA A 9 -1.99 0.16 6.57
C ALA A 9 -2.80 -0.06 5.30
N MET A 10 -3.18 -1.31 5.06
CA MET A 10 -3.96 -1.70 3.90
C MET A 10 -5.14 -2.55 4.34
N VAL A 11 -6.33 -2.12 3.93
CA VAL A 11 -7.60 -2.80 4.15
C VAL A 11 -8.10 -3.40 2.85
N VAL A 12 -8.86 -4.48 2.94
CA VAL A 12 -9.42 -5.19 1.78
C VAL A 12 -10.91 -5.40 1.99
N PHE A 13 -11.67 -5.19 0.93
CA PHE A 13 -13.09 -5.49 0.86
C PHE A 13 -13.30 -6.50 -0.28
N ILE A 14 -14.16 -7.49 -0.04
CA ILE A 14 -14.57 -8.49 -1.04
C ILE A 14 -16.10 -8.49 -1.01
N ASP A 15 -16.73 -8.31 -2.17
CA ASP A 15 -18.19 -8.21 -2.31
C ASP A 15 -18.82 -7.19 -1.33
N GLY A 16 -18.17 -6.04 -1.18
CA GLY A 16 -18.60 -4.96 -0.29
C GLY A 16 -18.42 -5.24 1.21
N LYS A 17 -17.84 -6.39 1.61
CA LYS A 17 -17.63 -6.76 3.01
C LYS A 17 -16.16 -6.66 3.43
N PRO A 18 -15.84 -6.18 4.65
CA PRO A 18 -14.46 -6.14 5.13
C PRO A 18 -13.83 -7.53 5.23
N ALA A 19 -12.75 -7.77 4.48
CA ALA A 19 -11.96 -8.99 4.52
C ALA A 19 -10.78 -8.85 5.49
N LYS A 20 -11.05 -8.83 6.81
CA LYS A 20 -10.05 -8.54 7.86
C LYS A 20 -8.82 -9.43 7.83
N LYS A 21 -8.96 -10.70 7.39
CA LYS A 21 -7.83 -11.64 7.25
C LYS A 21 -6.82 -11.20 6.20
N GLU A 22 -7.24 -10.37 5.25
CA GLU A 22 -6.38 -9.83 4.18
C GLU A 22 -5.76 -8.48 4.52
N TYR A 23 -6.02 -7.93 5.71
CA TYR A 23 -5.42 -6.67 6.12
C TYR A 23 -3.92 -6.87 6.32
N ARG A 24 -3.14 -5.85 5.94
CA ARG A 24 -1.68 -5.87 6.07
C ARG A 24 -1.20 -4.55 6.64
N LYS A 25 -0.15 -4.62 7.44
CA LYS A 25 0.63 -3.48 7.90
C LYS A 25 2.03 -3.61 7.32
N TYR A 26 2.48 -2.61 6.60
CA TYR A 26 3.81 -2.55 6.03
C TYR A 26 4.65 -1.61 6.86
N LYS A 27 5.65 -2.15 7.56
CA LYS A 27 6.75 -1.33 8.08
C LYS A 27 7.59 -0.88 6.89
N LEU A 28 7.70 0.43 6.73
CA LEU A 28 8.46 1.07 5.67
C LEU A 28 9.94 0.99 6.01
N ARG A 29 10.77 0.66 5.02
CA ARG A 29 12.21 0.46 5.22
C ARG A 29 13.03 1.66 4.75
N GLU A 30 12.52 2.34 3.72
CA GLU A 30 13.26 3.35 2.96
C GLU A 30 12.60 4.73 3.03
N ALA A 31 11.48 4.86 3.75
CA ALA A 31 10.80 6.14 3.92
C ALA A 31 11.67 7.08 4.77
N ALA A 32 12.37 8.00 4.11
CA ALA A 32 12.85 9.21 4.74
C ALA A 32 11.64 9.92 5.38
N ALA A 33 11.83 10.60 6.51
CA ALA A 33 10.76 11.14 7.36
C ALA A 33 9.78 12.14 6.68
N HIS A 34 9.96 12.42 5.38
CA HIS A 34 9.15 13.32 4.56
C HIS A 34 8.87 12.78 3.13
N ASP A 35 9.10 11.49 2.85
CA ASP A 35 8.84 10.90 1.52
C ASP A 35 7.61 9.98 1.52
N ASP A 36 6.43 10.61 1.52
CA ASP A 36 5.15 9.91 1.43
C ASP A 36 4.94 9.21 0.07
N TYR A 37 5.62 9.70 -0.99
CA TYR A 37 5.54 9.13 -2.33
C TYR A 37 6.31 7.81 -2.42
N GLY A 38 7.57 7.81 -2.00
CA GLY A 38 8.41 6.61 -1.96
C GLY A 38 7.81 5.55 -1.05
N ALA A 39 7.24 5.95 0.09
CA ALA A 39 6.52 5.05 1.01
C ALA A 39 5.37 4.30 0.33
N MET A 40 4.54 5.02 -0.42
CA MET A 40 3.39 4.44 -1.12
C MET A 40 3.82 3.56 -2.30
N GLN A 41 4.82 3.99 -3.07
CA GLN A 41 5.40 3.19 -4.15
C GLN A 41 5.99 1.87 -3.62
N GLU A 42 6.67 1.90 -2.47
CA GLU A 42 7.21 0.71 -1.82
C GLU A 42 6.09 -0.31 -1.51
N VAL A 43 4.98 0.16 -0.94
CA VAL A 43 3.85 -0.68 -0.52
C VAL A 43 3.13 -1.29 -1.72
N ILE A 44 2.81 -0.47 -2.73
CA ILE A 44 2.17 -0.92 -3.98
C ILE A 44 3.03 -1.97 -4.65
N ARG A 45 4.32 -1.67 -4.86
CA ARG A 45 5.26 -2.60 -5.49
C ARG A 45 5.37 -3.90 -4.71
N ARG A 46 5.56 -3.86 -3.38
CA ARG A 46 5.67 -5.06 -2.53
C ARG A 46 4.41 -5.91 -2.55
N ARG A 47 3.23 -5.29 -2.53
CA ARG A 47 1.95 -6.01 -2.60
C ARG A 47 1.78 -6.70 -3.94
N TYR A 48 1.84 -5.94 -5.04
CA TYR A 48 1.47 -6.48 -6.35
C TYR A 48 2.54 -7.37 -6.95
N THR A 49 3.82 -7.15 -6.63
CA THR A 49 4.88 -8.12 -6.96
C THR A 49 4.57 -9.49 -6.36
N ARG A 50 4.10 -9.52 -5.10
CA ARG A 50 3.71 -10.79 -4.46
C ARG A 50 2.46 -11.39 -5.10
N VAL A 51 1.43 -10.57 -5.35
CA VAL A 51 0.18 -11.04 -5.98
C VAL A 51 0.46 -11.68 -7.34
N LEU A 52 1.28 -11.05 -8.17
CA LEU A 52 1.68 -11.59 -9.47
C LEU A 52 2.55 -12.84 -9.35
N LYS A 53 3.56 -12.83 -8.46
CA LYS A 53 4.47 -13.97 -8.27
C LYS A 53 3.76 -15.22 -7.73
N GLU A 54 2.81 -15.04 -6.81
CA GLU A 54 2.06 -16.12 -6.17
C GLU A 54 0.74 -16.43 -6.91
N ASN A 55 0.47 -15.76 -8.04
CA ASN A 55 -0.77 -15.89 -8.83
C ASN A 55 -2.05 -15.74 -7.97
N LEU A 56 -2.05 -14.76 -7.07
CA LEU A 56 -3.17 -14.44 -6.22
C LEU A 56 -4.20 -13.58 -6.98
N PRO A 57 -5.47 -13.52 -6.51
CA PRO A 57 -6.47 -12.64 -7.11
C PRO A 57 -6.02 -11.18 -7.12
N LEU A 58 -6.15 -10.53 -8.28
CA LEU A 58 -5.96 -9.09 -8.44
C LEU A 58 -7.18 -8.33 -7.89
N PRO A 59 -6.99 -7.11 -7.34
CA PRO A 59 -8.11 -6.27 -6.97
C PRO A 59 -8.77 -5.65 -8.21
N ASP A 60 -10.09 -5.48 -8.17
CA ASP A 60 -10.83 -4.75 -9.20
C ASP A 60 -10.67 -3.22 -9.07
N LEU A 61 -10.38 -2.75 -7.85
CA LEU A 61 -10.21 -1.33 -7.54
C LEU A 61 -9.15 -1.14 -6.46
N ILE A 62 -8.27 -0.16 -6.67
CA ILE A 62 -7.30 0.31 -5.69
C ILE A 62 -7.71 1.71 -5.27
N ILE A 63 -7.82 1.93 -3.96
CA ILE A 63 -8.09 3.24 -3.37
C ILE A 63 -6.88 3.63 -2.54
N ILE A 64 -6.44 4.87 -2.73
CA ILE A 64 -5.30 5.46 -2.04
C ILE A 64 -5.79 6.76 -1.42
N ASP A 65 -5.48 6.96 -0.15
CA ASP A 65 -5.77 8.20 0.55
C ASP A 65 -4.66 9.21 0.24
N GLY A 66 -4.91 10.07 -0.74
CA GLY A 66 -3.94 11.04 -1.24
C GLY A 66 -4.53 12.01 -2.26
N GLY A 67 -3.84 13.12 -2.46
CA GLY A 67 -4.11 14.06 -3.54
C GLY A 67 -3.51 13.63 -4.87
N LYS A 68 -3.55 14.53 -5.87
CA LYS A 68 -3.11 14.24 -7.25
C LYS A 68 -1.67 13.74 -7.35
N GLY A 69 -0.76 14.25 -6.53
CA GLY A 69 0.64 13.80 -6.53
C GLY A 69 0.77 12.33 -6.15
N GLN A 70 -0.02 11.87 -5.17
CA GLN A 70 0.01 10.46 -4.77
C GLN A 70 -0.59 9.56 -5.86
N MET A 71 -1.64 10.05 -6.55
CA MET A 71 -2.27 9.30 -7.63
C MET A 71 -1.32 9.02 -8.80
N GLU A 72 -0.45 9.96 -9.16
CA GLU A 72 0.53 9.76 -10.24
C GLU A 72 1.57 8.69 -9.88
N VAL A 73 2.09 8.71 -8.66
CA VAL A 73 3.08 7.71 -8.18
C VAL A 73 2.50 6.30 -8.11
N ALA A 74 1.18 6.17 -7.91
CA ALA A 74 0.51 4.87 -7.89
C ALA A 74 0.24 4.28 -9.28
N ARG A 75 0.33 5.09 -10.34
CA ARG A 75 0.08 4.67 -11.73
C ARG A 75 1.31 4.12 -12.43
N GLU A 76 2.50 4.48 -11.96
CA GLU A 76 3.79 3.98 -12.46
C GLU A 76 4.14 2.60 -11.87
#